data_AF-S9U9Q6-F1
#
_entry.id   AF-S9U9Q6-F1
#
_cell.length_a   1.000
_cell.length_b   1.000
_cell.length_c   1.000
_cell.angle_alpha   90.00
_cell.angle_beta   90.00
_cell.angle_gamma   90.00
#
_symmetry.space_group_name_H-M   'P 1'
#
loop_
_entity.id
_entity.type
_entity.pdbx_description
1 polymer ?
#
loop_
_entity_poly.entity_id
_entity_poly.type
_entity_poly.pdbx_seq_one_letter_code
_entity_poly.pdbx_strand_id
1 'polypeptide(L)'
;MARLRGNLRQLQASLSPSVYRRYFAVIDSGDLLLREVHHFLWEFVEPEHPAMELPALQLRIPHVGTVMKRPPAKSEAAAVAPTDFEDTDVCSVILAAVERCVDADFHDSRPISPRRMYLTLLTMLTLSGVLYTADLVAQLMDIVKYSPLDRSRDVDAQRLLRYALRGSSATEDEAYRQLWRRVERTVDARVVGRYIASRDPWTTLHICYDDKFMFRSYPPPQLVAARSAAEKDAAAPPHAAAPSAAKKSTLNAEGVDTELLLTMQPEEPAPAAAAAPAAERQTELRTPEGLQLRWKDVQKLIERTGVLRDGPGGAAAPHAMEVFTGQAVFLRTVATGHRYSHPADALATQAVGEGTAADQPGGSASTFAEGMHLSVWQQLFTNTRDLHHELEKYIADHEGAEPQFECWEGLLVTLRCILNFAASQVQQGSSSAAESLFQEAAALRLQLVEQSLTRFGGRMRILWLQEA
;
A
#
# COMPACT_ATOMS: atom_id res chain seq x y z
N MET A 1 -33.35 -0.10 -11.50
CA MET A 1 -32.33 -0.37 -12.53
C MET A 1 -32.67 -1.55 -13.45
N ALA A 2 -33.00 -2.75 -12.92
CA ALA A 2 -33.26 -3.95 -13.74
C ALA A 2 -34.26 -3.75 -14.92
N ARG A 3 -35.37 -3.03 -14.71
CA ARG A 3 -36.34 -2.72 -15.78
C ARG A 3 -35.74 -1.89 -16.92
N LEU A 4 -34.92 -0.88 -16.60
CA LEU A 4 -34.26 -0.04 -17.60
C LEU A 4 -33.26 -0.85 -18.43
N ARG A 5 -32.47 -1.70 -17.76
CA ARG A 5 -31.55 -2.63 -18.42
C ARG A 5 -32.28 -3.57 -19.37
N GLY A 6 -33.39 -4.17 -18.92
CA GLY A 6 -34.21 -5.05 -19.75
C GLY A 6 -34.74 -4.36 -21.01
N ASN A 7 -35.24 -3.13 -20.87
CA ASN A 7 -35.74 -2.36 -22.01
C ASN A 7 -34.61 -1.96 -22.98
N LEU A 8 -33.44 -1.57 -22.49
CA LEU A 8 -32.31 -1.19 -23.35
C LEU A 8 -31.75 -2.41 -24.09
N ARG A 9 -31.69 -3.58 -23.45
CA ARG A 9 -31.28 -4.83 -24.12
C ARG A 9 -32.19 -5.19 -25.29
N GLN A 10 -33.51 -4.94 -25.18
CA GLN A 10 -34.44 -5.11 -26.30
C GLN A 10 -34.16 -4.16 -27.48
N LEU A 11 -33.52 -3.02 -27.21
CA LEU A 11 -33.09 -2.03 -28.19
C LEU A 11 -31.64 -2.21 -28.63
N GLN A 12 -30.97 -3.32 -28.26
CA GLN A 12 -29.55 -3.55 -28.50
C GLN A 12 -28.65 -2.43 -27.94
N ALA A 13 -29.06 -1.84 -26.80
CA ALA A 13 -28.34 -0.79 -26.10
C ALA A 13 -28.01 -1.22 -24.66
N SER A 14 -27.01 -0.56 -24.07
CA SER A 14 -26.58 -0.75 -22.68
C SER A 14 -26.69 0.55 -21.88
N LEU A 15 -26.64 0.45 -20.55
CA LEU A 15 -26.58 1.62 -19.70
C LEU A 15 -25.16 2.21 -19.76
N SER A 16 -25.08 3.53 -19.96
CA SER A 16 -23.76 4.19 -19.99
C SER A 16 -23.01 4.06 -18.64
N PRO A 17 -21.67 3.99 -18.65
CA PRO A 17 -20.84 4.00 -17.44
C PRO A 17 -21.19 5.13 -16.46
N SER A 18 -21.51 6.32 -16.98
CA SER A 18 -21.90 7.49 -16.17
C SER A 18 -23.17 7.27 -15.34
N VAL A 19 -24.14 6.50 -15.84
CA VAL A 19 -25.35 6.16 -15.09
C VAL A 19 -25.02 5.21 -13.95
N TYR A 20 -24.15 4.23 -14.19
CA TYR A 20 -23.68 3.30 -13.16
C TYR A 20 -22.94 4.01 -12.04
N ARG A 21 -21.99 4.90 -12.36
CA ARG A 21 -21.26 5.68 -11.36
C ARG A 21 -22.20 6.49 -10.46
N ARG A 22 -23.17 7.19 -11.05
CA ARG A 22 -24.16 7.96 -10.29
C ARG A 22 -25.11 7.08 -9.47
N TYR A 23 -25.42 5.88 -9.97
CA TYR A 23 -26.25 4.92 -9.26
C TYR A 23 -25.52 4.30 -8.07
N PHE A 24 -24.24 3.96 -8.19
CA PHE A 24 -23.45 3.36 -7.10
C PHE A 24 -23.35 4.28 -5.88
N ALA A 25 -23.25 5.59 -6.10
CA ALA A 25 -23.22 6.59 -5.04
C ALA A 25 -24.44 6.55 -4.09
N VAL A 26 -25.56 5.96 -4.51
CA VAL A 26 -26.81 5.88 -3.72
C VAL A 26 -27.17 4.46 -3.28
N ILE A 27 -26.28 3.47 -3.45
CA ILE A 27 -26.53 2.08 -3.04
C ILE A 27 -26.14 1.88 -1.57
N ASP A 28 -27.10 1.51 -0.74
CA ASP A 28 -26.88 1.26 0.71
C ASP A 28 -26.64 -0.21 1.08
N SER A 29 -26.60 -1.11 0.10
CA SER A 29 -26.35 -2.55 0.29
C SER A 29 -25.09 -3.00 -0.45
N GLY A 30 -24.16 -3.63 0.26
CA GLY A 30 -22.92 -4.15 -0.32
C GLY A 30 -23.17 -5.30 -1.28
N ASP A 31 -24.10 -6.21 -0.94
CA ASP A 31 -24.54 -7.27 -1.84
C ASP A 31 -25.14 -6.72 -3.15
N LEU A 32 -25.97 -5.67 -3.04
CA LEU A 32 -26.54 -5.01 -4.22
C LEU A 32 -25.45 -4.35 -5.08
N LEU A 33 -24.49 -3.67 -4.46
CA LEU A 33 -23.37 -3.03 -5.18
C LEU A 33 -22.59 -4.06 -6.00
N LEU A 34 -22.21 -5.17 -5.37
CA LEU A 34 -21.45 -6.26 -6.02
C LEU A 34 -22.24 -6.88 -7.18
N ARG A 35 -23.55 -7.09 -7.01
CA ARG A 35 -24.41 -7.60 -8.09
C ARG A 35 -24.53 -6.60 -9.24
N GLU A 36 -24.56 -5.31 -8.97
CA GLU A 36 -24.69 -4.30 -10.01
C GLU A 36 -23.38 -4.09 -10.79
N VAL A 37 -22.21 -4.22 -10.14
CA VAL A 37 -20.91 -4.35 -10.83
C VAL A 37 -20.91 -5.59 -11.73
N HIS A 38 -21.34 -6.73 -11.22
CA HIS A 38 -21.48 -7.96 -12.01
C HIS A 38 -22.42 -7.75 -13.21
N HIS A 39 -23.59 -7.13 -13.00
CA HIS A 39 -24.53 -6.86 -14.08
C HIS A 39 -23.94 -5.96 -15.16
N PHE A 40 -23.18 -4.94 -14.78
CA PHE A 40 -22.48 -4.05 -15.70
C PHE A 40 -21.49 -4.83 -16.59
N LEU A 41 -20.67 -5.71 -16.02
CA LEU A 41 -19.74 -6.53 -16.80
C LEU A 41 -20.46 -7.42 -17.83
N TRP A 42 -21.63 -7.96 -17.49
CA TRP A 42 -22.48 -8.73 -18.42
C TRP A 42 -23.22 -7.87 -19.46
N GLU A 43 -23.11 -6.54 -19.44
CA GLU A 43 -23.66 -5.70 -20.52
C GLU A 43 -22.76 -5.67 -21.76
N PHE A 44 -21.48 -6.03 -21.62
CA PHE A 44 -20.51 -6.03 -22.73
C PHE A 44 -20.52 -7.31 -23.57
N VAL A 45 -21.10 -8.39 -23.04
CA VAL A 45 -20.94 -9.73 -23.60
C VAL A 45 -22.28 -10.43 -23.78
N GLU A 46 -22.32 -11.39 -24.69
CA GLU A 46 -23.46 -12.28 -24.85
C GLU A 46 -23.54 -13.31 -23.69
N PRO A 47 -24.71 -13.89 -23.39
CA PRO A 47 -24.88 -14.83 -22.29
C PRO A 47 -24.01 -16.10 -22.37
N GLU A 48 -23.56 -16.48 -23.57
CA GLU A 48 -22.74 -17.66 -23.83
C GLU A 48 -21.24 -17.39 -23.70
N HIS A 49 -20.85 -16.15 -23.42
CA HIS A 49 -19.44 -15.73 -23.36
C HIS A 49 -18.66 -16.45 -22.25
N PRO A 50 -17.35 -16.73 -22.46
CA PRO A 50 -16.50 -17.32 -21.42
C PRO A 50 -16.53 -16.52 -20.12
N ALA A 51 -16.83 -17.23 -19.03
CA ALA A 51 -16.96 -16.65 -17.70
C ALA A 51 -16.52 -17.65 -16.64
N MET A 52 -15.80 -17.15 -15.63
CA MET A 52 -15.34 -17.93 -14.49
C MET A 52 -16.30 -17.80 -13.31
N GLU A 53 -16.56 -18.90 -12.60
CA GLU A 53 -17.40 -18.87 -11.41
C GLU A 53 -16.64 -18.30 -10.21
N LEU A 54 -17.33 -17.47 -9.43
CA LEU A 54 -16.90 -16.96 -8.14
C LEU A 54 -17.78 -17.60 -7.05
N PRO A 55 -17.36 -18.74 -6.46
CA PRO A 55 -18.21 -19.52 -5.56
C PRO A 55 -18.67 -18.73 -4.33
N ALA A 56 -17.83 -17.81 -3.85
CA ALA A 56 -18.09 -17.00 -2.67
C ALA A 56 -19.33 -16.08 -2.78
N LEU A 57 -19.75 -15.75 -4.01
CA LEU A 57 -20.95 -14.96 -4.29
C LEU A 57 -21.97 -15.69 -5.16
N GLN A 58 -21.66 -16.90 -5.64
CA GLN A 58 -22.47 -17.61 -6.64
C GLN A 58 -22.69 -16.77 -7.91
N LEU A 59 -21.67 -15.99 -8.31
CA LEU A 59 -21.67 -15.16 -9.51
C LEU A 59 -20.73 -15.74 -10.56
N ARG A 60 -21.00 -15.46 -11.84
CA ARG A 60 -20.10 -15.80 -12.96
C ARG A 60 -19.54 -14.50 -13.53
N ILE A 61 -18.23 -14.35 -13.55
CA ILE A 61 -17.58 -13.12 -14.03
C ILE A 61 -17.15 -13.33 -15.49
N PRO A 62 -17.67 -12.54 -16.44
CA PRO A 62 -17.30 -12.67 -17.84
C PRO A 62 -15.92 -12.09 -18.11
N HIS A 63 -15.18 -12.70 -19.03
CA HIS A 63 -13.90 -12.19 -19.49
C HIS A 63 -14.09 -11.12 -20.56
N VAL A 64 -14.35 -9.87 -20.15
CA VAL A 64 -14.69 -8.75 -21.05
C VAL A 64 -13.49 -8.22 -21.84
N GLY A 65 -12.25 -8.53 -21.43
CA GLY A 65 -11.01 -8.14 -22.11
C GLY A 65 -10.98 -8.41 -23.63
N THR A 66 -11.65 -9.47 -24.08
CA THR A 66 -11.67 -9.90 -25.48
C THR A 66 -12.66 -9.16 -26.37
N VAL A 67 -13.65 -8.47 -25.79
CA VAL A 67 -14.72 -7.76 -26.54
C VAL A 67 -14.59 -6.25 -26.51
N MET A 68 -13.84 -5.71 -25.54
CA MET A 68 -13.68 -4.27 -25.37
C MET A 68 -13.01 -3.62 -26.57
N LYS A 69 -13.46 -2.41 -26.91
CA LYS A 69 -12.87 -1.59 -27.95
C LYS A 69 -11.52 -1.06 -27.48
N ARG A 70 -10.48 -1.40 -28.25
CA ARG A 70 -9.09 -0.98 -28.01
C ARG A 70 -8.47 -0.43 -29.29
N PRO A 71 -7.61 0.59 -29.20
CA PRO A 71 -6.77 1.03 -30.31
C PRO A 71 -5.89 -0.13 -30.80
N PRO A 72 -5.53 -0.20 -32.10
CA PRO A 72 -4.68 -1.27 -32.61
C PRO A 72 -3.39 -1.40 -31.78
N ALA A 73 -3.01 -2.63 -31.39
CA ALA A 73 -1.89 -2.84 -30.46
C ALA A 73 -0.52 -2.31 -30.94
N LYS A 74 -0.37 -2.04 -32.24
CA LYS A 74 0.84 -1.47 -32.86
C LYS A 74 0.79 0.06 -33.02
N SER A 75 -0.22 0.73 -32.49
CA SER A 75 -0.36 2.18 -32.58
C SER A 75 0.78 2.90 -31.86
N GLU A 76 1.11 4.11 -32.34
CA GLU A 76 2.07 4.97 -31.65
C GLU A 76 1.46 5.54 -30.37
N ALA A 77 2.11 5.32 -29.22
CA ALA A 77 1.57 5.70 -27.92
C ALA A 77 1.31 7.22 -27.79
N ALA A 78 2.06 8.06 -28.50
CA ALA A 78 1.87 9.51 -28.48
C ALA A 78 0.56 9.97 -29.15
N ALA A 79 -0.03 9.14 -30.01
CA ALA A 79 -1.26 9.44 -30.74
C ALA A 79 -2.50 8.79 -30.10
N VAL A 80 -2.34 8.02 -29.02
CA VAL A 80 -3.40 7.27 -28.36
C VAL A 80 -3.65 7.86 -26.98
N ALA A 81 -4.89 8.24 -26.70
CA ALA A 81 -5.31 8.69 -25.38
C ALA A 81 -5.77 7.51 -24.51
N PRO A 82 -5.67 7.59 -23.18
CA PRO A 82 -6.25 6.58 -22.29
C PRO A 82 -7.76 6.38 -22.52
N THR A 83 -8.48 7.43 -22.91
CA THR A 83 -9.92 7.40 -23.21
C THR A 83 -10.28 6.65 -24.48
N ASP A 84 -9.30 6.31 -25.33
CA ASP A 84 -9.54 5.50 -26.52
C ASP A 84 -9.69 4.00 -26.20
N PHE A 85 -9.36 3.60 -24.96
CA PHE A 85 -9.59 2.27 -24.43
C PHE A 85 -10.89 2.22 -23.63
N GLU A 86 -11.81 1.34 -24.01
CA GLU A 86 -13.04 1.08 -23.26
C GLU A 86 -12.74 0.49 -21.86
N ASP A 87 -11.53 -0.05 -21.66
CA ASP A 87 -10.99 -0.41 -20.34
C ASP A 87 -11.08 0.75 -19.32
N THR A 88 -10.88 2.00 -19.77
CA THR A 88 -10.99 3.19 -18.92
C THR A 88 -12.41 3.38 -18.38
N ASP A 89 -13.42 3.14 -19.21
CA ASP A 89 -14.82 3.23 -18.80
C ASP A 89 -15.17 2.14 -17.77
N VAL A 90 -14.72 0.90 -18.01
CA VAL A 90 -14.94 -0.21 -17.08
C VAL A 90 -14.25 0.04 -15.75
N CYS A 91 -12.97 0.46 -15.77
CA CYS A 91 -12.25 0.84 -14.57
C CYS A 91 -12.91 2.00 -13.82
N SER A 92 -13.51 2.97 -14.51
CA SER A 92 -14.22 4.09 -13.87
C SER A 92 -15.46 3.66 -13.09
N VAL A 93 -16.19 2.64 -13.57
CA VAL A 93 -17.36 2.09 -12.88
C VAL A 93 -16.93 1.25 -11.67
N ILE A 94 -15.88 0.44 -11.82
CA ILE A 94 -15.31 -0.32 -10.71
C ILE A 94 -14.74 0.64 -9.65
N LEU A 95 -14.06 1.71 -10.05
CA LEU A 95 -13.57 2.75 -9.14
C LEU A 95 -14.72 3.37 -8.34
N ALA A 96 -15.83 3.74 -8.96
CA ALA A 96 -17.00 4.26 -8.24
C ALA A 96 -17.58 3.25 -7.23
N ALA A 97 -17.50 1.95 -7.51
CA ALA A 97 -17.88 0.92 -6.55
C ALA A 97 -16.89 0.84 -5.38
N VAL A 98 -15.59 0.93 -5.67
CA VAL A 98 -14.51 0.96 -4.66
C VAL A 98 -14.64 2.20 -3.76
N GLU A 99 -14.86 3.38 -4.32
CA GLU A 99 -15.11 4.63 -3.59
C GLU A 99 -16.35 4.50 -2.69
N ARG A 100 -17.45 3.93 -3.22
CA ARG A 100 -18.65 3.69 -2.42
C ARG A 100 -18.40 2.76 -1.23
N CYS A 101 -17.48 1.80 -1.34
CA CYS A 101 -17.09 0.94 -0.22
C CYS A 101 -16.27 1.64 0.86
N VAL A 102 -15.66 2.79 0.55
CA VAL A 102 -14.89 3.60 1.50
C VAL A 102 -15.78 4.62 2.19
N ASP A 103 -16.65 5.29 1.42
CA ASP A 103 -17.39 6.46 1.88
C ASP A 103 -18.61 6.14 2.75
N ALA A 104 -19.07 4.89 2.78
CA ALA A 104 -20.36 4.57 3.38
C ALA A 104 -20.47 3.23 4.08
N ASP A 105 -21.31 3.25 5.11
CA ASP A 105 -21.72 2.07 5.86
C ASP A 105 -22.84 1.34 5.11
N PHE A 106 -22.59 0.09 4.73
CA PHE A 106 -23.62 -0.75 4.12
C PHE A 106 -24.57 -1.34 5.18
N HIS A 107 -25.87 -1.30 4.87
CA HIS A 107 -26.95 -1.80 5.73
C HIS A 107 -27.47 -3.16 5.24
N ASP A 108 -26.56 -4.12 5.05
CA ASP A 108 -26.92 -5.48 4.70
C ASP A 108 -27.49 -6.24 5.90
N SER A 109 -28.47 -7.13 5.65
CA SER A 109 -28.97 -8.06 6.69
C SER A 109 -27.89 -9.00 7.24
N ARG A 110 -26.83 -9.21 6.45
CA ARG A 110 -25.60 -9.90 6.85
C ARG A 110 -24.42 -9.02 6.43
N PRO A 111 -23.72 -8.36 7.37
CA PRO A 111 -22.66 -7.43 7.02
C PRO A 111 -21.49 -8.14 6.33
N ILE A 112 -21.01 -7.57 5.24
CA ILE A 112 -19.84 -8.03 4.50
C ILE A 112 -18.61 -7.35 5.11
N SER A 113 -17.58 -8.12 5.50
CA SER A 113 -16.37 -7.51 6.05
C SER A 113 -15.65 -6.66 4.98
N PRO A 114 -15.00 -5.53 5.36
CA PRO A 114 -14.30 -4.67 4.41
C PRO A 114 -13.28 -5.42 3.55
N ARG A 115 -12.53 -6.36 4.15
CA ARG A 115 -11.59 -7.21 3.42
C ARG A 115 -12.29 -8.15 2.43
N ARG A 116 -13.44 -8.74 2.80
CA ARG A 116 -14.21 -9.58 1.87
C ARG A 116 -14.73 -8.76 0.70
N MET A 117 -15.22 -7.55 0.96
CA MET A 117 -15.65 -6.61 -0.09
C MET A 117 -14.51 -6.29 -1.06
N TYR A 118 -13.36 -5.87 -0.52
CA TYR A 118 -12.13 -5.60 -1.28
C TYR A 118 -11.70 -6.79 -2.15
N LEU A 119 -11.55 -7.98 -1.56
CA LEU A 119 -11.11 -9.18 -2.29
C LEU A 119 -12.10 -9.56 -3.38
N THR A 120 -13.39 -9.35 -3.14
CA THR A 120 -14.44 -9.65 -4.12
C THR A 120 -14.35 -8.71 -5.33
N LEU A 121 -14.26 -7.40 -5.11
CA LEU A 121 -14.08 -6.41 -6.18
C LEU A 121 -12.77 -6.64 -6.94
N LEU A 122 -11.67 -6.94 -6.22
CA LEU A 122 -10.40 -7.29 -6.84
C LEU A 122 -10.50 -8.56 -7.70
N THR A 123 -11.29 -9.55 -7.25
CA THR A 123 -11.55 -10.77 -8.01
C THR A 123 -12.36 -10.49 -9.27
N MET A 124 -13.44 -9.72 -9.18
CA MET A 124 -14.19 -9.31 -10.37
C MET A 124 -13.30 -8.57 -11.37
N LEU A 125 -12.47 -7.64 -10.91
CA LEU A 125 -11.51 -6.91 -11.74
C LEU A 125 -10.52 -7.85 -12.43
N THR A 126 -9.89 -8.75 -11.67
CA THR A 126 -8.86 -9.65 -12.21
C THR A 126 -9.40 -10.69 -13.18
N LEU A 127 -10.61 -11.22 -12.94
CA LEU A 127 -11.25 -12.19 -13.83
C LEU A 127 -11.75 -11.53 -15.13
N SER A 128 -12.11 -10.25 -15.08
CA SER A 128 -12.64 -9.50 -16.22
C SER A 128 -11.63 -9.30 -17.37
N GLY A 129 -10.33 -9.37 -17.10
CA GLY A 129 -9.27 -9.20 -18.11
C GLY A 129 -8.98 -7.75 -18.51
N VAL A 130 -9.55 -6.77 -17.79
CA VAL A 130 -9.41 -5.34 -18.07
C VAL A 130 -7.99 -4.82 -17.83
N LEU A 131 -7.57 -3.82 -18.62
CA LEU A 131 -6.35 -3.04 -18.42
C LEU A 131 -6.54 -2.03 -17.27
N TYR A 132 -5.71 -2.12 -16.24
CA TYR A 132 -5.90 -1.35 -15.01
C TYR A 132 -5.47 0.11 -15.16
N THR A 133 -6.32 1.05 -14.75
CA THR A 133 -6.03 2.48 -14.66
C THR A 133 -5.30 2.82 -13.36
N ALA A 134 -4.54 3.92 -13.35
CA ALA A 134 -3.80 4.35 -12.16
C ALA A 134 -4.74 4.70 -10.99
N ASP A 135 -5.85 5.40 -11.27
CA ASP A 135 -6.81 5.83 -10.23
C ASP A 135 -7.45 4.65 -9.49
N LEU A 136 -7.86 3.61 -10.22
CA LEU A 136 -8.45 2.41 -9.64
C LEU A 136 -7.45 1.69 -8.73
N VAL A 137 -6.21 1.51 -9.18
CA VAL A 137 -5.17 0.85 -8.40
C VAL A 137 -4.81 1.69 -7.17
N ALA A 138 -4.70 3.01 -7.31
CA ALA A 138 -4.40 3.91 -6.20
C ALA A 138 -5.49 3.83 -5.12
N GLN A 139 -6.77 3.81 -5.50
CA GLN A 139 -7.88 3.70 -4.56
C GLN A 139 -7.94 2.32 -3.89
N LEU A 140 -7.71 1.25 -4.64
CA LEU A 140 -7.61 -0.10 -4.07
C LEU A 140 -6.44 -0.22 -3.08
N MET A 141 -5.30 0.42 -3.37
CA MET A 141 -4.14 0.42 -2.47
C MET A 141 -4.40 1.25 -1.22
N ASP A 142 -5.24 2.28 -1.30
CA ASP A 142 -5.65 3.07 -0.14
C ASP A 142 -6.52 2.26 0.84
N ILE A 143 -7.46 1.46 0.31
CA ILE A 143 -8.22 0.49 1.11
C ILE A 143 -7.28 -0.49 1.84
N VAL A 144 -6.24 -0.97 1.14
CA VAL A 144 -5.25 -1.85 1.75
C VAL A 144 -4.47 -1.12 2.84
N LYS A 145 -4.01 0.11 2.59
CA LYS A 145 -3.25 0.94 3.54
C LYS A 145 -3.99 1.10 4.87
N TYR A 146 -5.28 1.39 4.82
CA TYR A 146 -6.11 1.60 6.01
C TYR A 146 -6.82 0.34 6.53
N SER A 147 -6.51 -0.84 5.96
CA SER A 147 -7.06 -2.11 6.45
C SER A 147 -6.61 -2.38 7.89
N PRO A 148 -7.54 -2.71 8.82
CA PRO A 148 -7.21 -3.02 10.21
C PRO A 148 -6.56 -4.41 10.37
N LEU A 149 -6.53 -5.23 9.32
CA LEU A 149 -6.07 -6.62 9.38
C LEU A 149 -4.57 -6.75 9.02
N ASP A 150 -3.70 -6.49 9.99
CA ASP A 150 -2.24 -6.49 9.82
C ASP A 150 -1.68 -7.76 9.15
N ARG A 151 -2.19 -8.94 9.51
CA ARG A 151 -1.72 -10.23 8.98
C ARG A 151 -1.90 -10.36 7.46
N SER A 152 -2.94 -9.74 6.93
CA SER A 152 -3.33 -9.90 5.52
C SER A 152 -2.95 -8.71 4.65
N ARG A 153 -2.86 -7.51 5.23
CA ARG A 153 -2.53 -6.28 4.51
C ARG A 153 -1.23 -6.39 3.73
N ASP A 154 -0.17 -6.95 4.32
CA ASP A 154 1.13 -7.07 3.67
C ASP A 154 1.03 -7.89 2.37
N VAL A 155 0.30 -9.01 2.44
CA VAL A 155 0.05 -9.92 1.30
C VAL A 155 -0.86 -9.24 0.28
N ASP A 156 -1.93 -8.59 0.73
CA ASP A 156 -2.89 -7.92 -0.14
C ASP A 156 -2.24 -6.74 -0.90
N ALA A 157 -1.34 -5.98 -0.27
CA ALA A 157 -0.55 -4.92 -0.89
C ALA A 157 0.41 -5.47 -1.96
N GLN A 158 1.13 -6.54 -1.66
CA GLN A 158 2.02 -7.22 -2.61
C GLN A 158 1.26 -7.77 -3.81
N ARG A 159 0.13 -8.42 -3.56
CA ARG A 159 -0.74 -8.96 -4.60
C ARG A 159 -1.22 -7.85 -5.53
N LEU A 160 -1.73 -6.76 -4.97
CA LEU A 160 -2.21 -5.62 -5.75
C LEU A 160 -1.09 -4.95 -6.55
N LEU A 161 0.09 -4.73 -5.96
CA LEU A 161 1.23 -4.18 -6.69
C LEU A 161 1.67 -5.10 -7.84
N ARG A 162 1.67 -6.42 -7.64
CA ARG A 162 1.96 -7.39 -8.72
C ARG A 162 0.98 -7.25 -9.88
N TYR A 163 -0.32 -7.14 -9.59
CA TYR A 163 -1.35 -6.95 -10.61
C TYR A 163 -1.19 -5.62 -11.34
N ALA A 164 -0.89 -4.54 -10.62
CA ALA A 164 -0.64 -3.22 -11.19
C ALA A 164 0.59 -3.20 -12.10
N LEU A 165 1.70 -3.81 -11.69
CA LEU A 165 2.93 -3.94 -12.51
C LEU A 165 2.68 -4.75 -13.79
N ARG A 166 1.84 -5.79 -13.70
CA ARG A 166 1.43 -6.55 -14.88
C ARG A 166 0.51 -5.72 -15.78
N GLY A 167 -0.34 -4.86 -15.22
CA GLY A 167 -1.25 -3.96 -15.94
C GLY A 167 -2.56 -4.62 -16.41
N SER A 168 -2.64 -5.95 -16.42
CA SER A 168 -3.88 -6.74 -16.56
C SER A 168 -3.58 -8.20 -16.20
N SER A 169 -4.58 -8.90 -15.66
CA SER A 169 -4.50 -10.33 -15.36
C SER A 169 -4.71 -11.24 -16.59
N ALA A 170 -5.13 -10.70 -17.73
CA ALA A 170 -5.33 -11.47 -18.97
C ALA A 170 -4.02 -12.15 -19.43
N THR A 171 -4.12 -13.38 -19.94
CA THR A 171 -2.97 -14.16 -20.44
C THR A 171 -2.59 -13.79 -21.88
N GLU A 172 -3.56 -13.50 -22.74
CA GLU A 172 -3.36 -13.43 -24.20
C GLU A 172 -3.11 -12.00 -24.75
N ASP A 173 -3.14 -10.98 -23.89
CA ASP A 173 -3.16 -9.55 -24.29
C ASP A 173 -1.82 -8.80 -24.16
N GLU A 174 -0.68 -9.47 -24.32
CA GLU A 174 0.63 -8.83 -24.07
C GLU A 174 0.88 -7.58 -24.93
N ALA A 175 0.46 -7.58 -26.20
CA ALA A 175 0.64 -6.44 -27.09
C ALA A 175 -0.17 -5.21 -26.64
N TYR A 176 -1.43 -5.41 -26.22
CA TYR A 176 -2.27 -4.33 -25.68
C TYR A 176 -1.72 -3.82 -24.34
N ARG A 177 -1.23 -4.71 -23.47
CA ARG A 177 -0.56 -4.30 -22.21
C ARG A 177 0.67 -3.45 -22.46
N GLN A 178 1.46 -3.77 -23.48
CA GLN A 178 2.65 -2.99 -23.83
C GLN A 178 2.29 -1.60 -24.35
N LEU A 179 1.24 -1.48 -25.17
CA LEU A 179 0.72 -0.18 -25.58
C LEU A 179 0.18 0.60 -24.37
N TRP A 180 -0.64 -0.05 -23.53
CA TRP A 180 -1.24 0.56 -22.34
C TRP A 180 -0.19 1.13 -21.39
N ARG A 181 0.87 0.38 -21.05
CA ARG A 181 1.96 0.86 -20.17
C ARG A 181 2.70 2.09 -20.70
N ARG A 182 2.61 2.37 -22.01
CA ARG A 182 3.21 3.57 -22.63
C ARG A 182 2.23 4.75 -22.67
N VAL A 183 0.93 4.48 -22.64
CA VAL A 183 -0.16 5.47 -22.67
C VAL A 183 -0.52 5.91 -21.24
N GLU A 184 -0.63 4.96 -20.32
CA GLU A 184 -1.04 5.15 -18.93
C GLU A 184 0.01 4.56 -17.98
N ARG A 185 0.28 5.29 -16.89
CA ARG A 185 1.19 4.83 -15.84
C ARG A 185 0.41 4.20 -14.69
N THR A 186 0.00 2.94 -14.84
CA THR A 186 -0.75 2.19 -13.81
C THR A 186 -0.06 2.18 -12.43
N VAL A 187 1.28 2.16 -12.39
CA VAL A 187 2.07 2.26 -11.15
C VAL A 187 2.68 3.67 -11.07
N ASP A 188 1.87 4.61 -10.60
CA ASP A 188 2.27 5.99 -10.36
C ASP A 188 2.75 6.22 -8.91
N ALA A 189 3.08 7.47 -8.58
CA ALA A 189 3.55 7.87 -7.26
C ALA A 189 2.55 7.55 -6.14
N ARG A 190 1.24 7.61 -6.40
CA ARG A 190 0.19 7.30 -5.42
C ARG A 190 0.20 5.83 -5.06
N VAL A 191 0.23 4.97 -6.07
CA VAL A 191 0.29 3.52 -5.87
C VAL A 191 1.54 3.12 -5.09
N VAL A 192 2.71 3.66 -5.45
CA VAL A 192 3.98 3.36 -4.78
C VAL A 192 3.99 3.88 -3.34
N GLY A 193 3.57 5.13 -3.11
CA GLY A 193 3.49 5.73 -1.78
C GLY A 193 2.58 4.95 -0.84
N ARG A 194 1.35 4.65 -1.29
CA ARG A 194 0.36 3.87 -0.52
C ARG A 194 0.80 2.42 -0.32
N TYR A 195 1.48 1.82 -1.30
CA TYR A 195 2.10 0.50 -1.13
C TYR A 195 3.12 0.52 0.00
N ILE A 196 4.08 1.44 -0.02
CA ILE A 196 5.12 1.56 1.03
C ILE A 196 4.47 1.74 2.40
N ALA A 197 3.46 2.61 2.53
CA ALA A 197 2.71 2.81 3.78
C ALA A 197 2.01 1.54 4.28
N SER A 198 1.57 0.67 3.36
CA SER A 198 0.87 -0.58 3.67
C SER A 198 1.80 -1.70 4.15
N ARG A 199 3.11 -1.62 3.84
CA ARG A 199 4.08 -2.68 4.12
C ARG A 199 4.41 -2.78 5.59
N ASP A 200 4.54 -4.00 6.09
CA ASP A 200 5.19 -4.29 7.37
C ASP A 200 6.71 -4.13 7.24
N PRO A 201 7.36 -3.19 7.97
CA PRO A 201 8.81 -3.04 7.97
C PRO A 201 9.56 -4.30 8.42
N TRP A 202 8.92 -5.17 9.20
CA TRP A 202 9.51 -6.40 9.71
C TRP A 202 9.06 -7.65 8.94
N THR A 203 8.46 -7.46 7.77
CA THR A 203 8.11 -8.54 6.84
C THR A 203 9.32 -9.41 6.47
N THR A 204 9.04 -10.68 6.18
CA THR A 204 10.05 -11.65 5.71
C THR A 204 10.27 -11.58 4.20
N LEU A 205 9.39 -10.90 3.47
CA LEU A 205 9.44 -10.76 2.02
C LEU A 205 10.01 -9.42 1.60
N HIS A 206 10.80 -9.41 0.53
CA HIS A 206 11.28 -8.19 -0.11
C HIS A 206 10.13 -7.21 -0.40
N ILE A 207 10.42 -5.92 -0.22
CA ILE A 207 9.51 -4.81 -0.52
C ILE A 207 9.60 -4.48 -2.01
N CYS A 208 10.80 -4.53 -2.61
CA CYS A 208 10.97 -4.40 -4.04
C CYS A 208 10.82 -5.76 -4.74
N TYR A 209 10.18 -5.74 -5.90
CA TYR A 209 10.04 -6.91 -6.76
C TYR A 209 11.30 -7.18 -7.61
N ASP A 210 11.46 -8.43 -8.05
CA ASP A 210 12.48 -8.84 -9.02
C ASP A 210 12.04 -8.65 -10.48
N ASP A 211 12.86 -8.99 -11.47
CA ASP A 211 12.53 -8.75 -12.89
C ASP A 211 11.30 -9.49 -13.41
N LYS A 212 10.78 -10.46 -12.64
CA LYS A 212 9.56 -11.21 -12.95
C LYS A 212 8.35 -10.75 -12.11
N PHE A 213 8.45 -9.59 -11.46
CA PHE A 213 7.45 -9.07 -10.52
C PHE A 213 7.20 -9.99 -9.31
N MET A 214 8.19 -10.81 -8.94
CA MET A 214 8.12 -11.69 -7.78
C MET A 214 8.79 -11.06 -6.56
N PHE A 215 8.20 -11.29 -5.39
CA PHE A 215 8.73 -10.86 -4.10
C PHE A 215 9.39 -12.06 -3.42
N ARG A 216 10.71 -12.05 -3.33
CA ARG A 216 11.49 -13.14 -2.71
C ARG A 216 11.59 -12.92 -1.20
N SER A 217 11.92 -13.95 -0.44
CA SER A 217 12.24 -13.79 0.97
C SER A 217 13.57 -13.05 1.16
N TYR A 218 13.66 -12.21 2.18
CA TYR A 218 14.95 -11.69 2.64
C TYR A 218 15.87 -12.85 3.05
N PRO A 219 17.21 -12.69 2.93
CA PRO A 219 18.14 -13.66 3.45
C PRO A 219 17.98 -13.79 4.99
N PRO A 220 18.23 -14.99 5.56
CA PRO A 220 18.21 -15.20 7.00
C PRO A 220 19.12 -14.19 7.74
N PRO A 221 18.71 -13.68 8.92
CA PRO A 221 19.46 -12.67 9.67
C PRO A 221 20.94 -13.04 9.91
N GLN A 222 21.22 -14.32 10.13
CA GLN A 222 22.57 -14.87 10.35
C GLN A 222 23.54 -14.61 9.19
N LEU A 223 23.04 -14.55 7.95
CA LEU A 223 23.85 -14.26 6.77
C LEU A 223 24.04 -12.76 6.50
N VAL A 224 23.16 -11.92 7.04
CA VAL A 224 23.27 -10.45 6.92
C VAL A 224 24.35 -9.93 7.85
N ALA A 225 24.37 -10.38 9.10
CA ALA A 225 25.41 -10.01 10.08
C ALA A 225 26.83 -10.45 9.65
N ALA A 226 26.94 -11.61 8.99
CA ALA A 226 28.21 -12.10 8.44
C ALA A 226 28.69 -11.26 7.25
N ARG A 227 27.79 -10.72 6.42
CA ARG A 227 28.13 -9.84 5.29
C ARG A 227 28.54 -8.44 5.73
N SER A 228 27.87 -7.87 6.73
CA SER A 228 28.26 -6.56 7.30
C SER A 228 29.60 -6.61 8.04
N ALA A 229 29.97 -7.77 8.60
CA ALA A 229 31.31 -7.99 9.17
C ALA A 229 32.37 -8.16 8.06
N ALA A 230 32.04 -8.87 6.97
CA ALA A 230 32.96 -9.08 5.85
C ALA A 230 33.18 -7.82 4.99
N GLU A 231 32.21 -6.91 4.86
CA GLU A 231 32.38 -5.64 4.12
C GLU A 231 33.34 -4.65 4.82
N LYS A 232 33.69 -4.88 6.09
CA LYS A 232 34.75 -4.11 6.79
C LYS A 232 36.16 -4.65 6.54
N ASP A 233 36.30 -5.88 6.04
CA ASP A 233 37.59 -6.53 5.83
C ASP A 233 37.71 -7.11 4.39
N ALA A 234 38.33 -6.32 3.52
CA ALA A 234 39.03 -6.72 2.29
C ALA A 234 38.27 -6.92 0.96
N ALA A 235 39.05 -6.60 -0.10
CA ALA A 235 38.75 -6.59 -1.52
C ALA A 235 38.86 -7.98 -2.19
N ALA A 236 38.10 -8.15 -3.27
CA ALA A 236 38.14 -9.17 -4.34
C ALA A 236 37.41 -10.54 -4.11
N PRO A 237 36.88 -11.17 -5.19
CA PRO A 237 35.81 -12.21 -5.19
C PRO A 237 36.41 -13.65 -5.29
N PRO A 238 35.66 -14.79 -5.48
CA PRO A 238 34.25 -14.99 -5.84
C PRO A 238 33.51 -16.24 -5.22
N HIS A 239 32.26 -16.43 -5.69
CA HIS A 239 31.47 -17.68 -5.89
C HIS A 239 31.33 -18.78 -4.80
N ALA A 240 30.08 -19.10 -4.43
CA ALA A 240 29.47 -20.44 -4.62
C ALA A 240 27.98 -20.45 -4.21
N ALA A 241 27.22 -21.33 -4.88
CA ALA A 241 25.77 -21.42 -4.90
C ALA A 241 25.12 -21.89 -3.57
N ALA A 242 23.89 -21.40 -3.32
CA ALA A 242 23.00 -21.91 -2.28
C ALA A 242 21.73 -22.51 -2.93
N PRO A 243 21.13 -23.57 -2.32
CA PRO A 243 20.12 -24.38 -2.97
C PRO A 243 18.74 -23.69 -3.00
N SER A 244 18.11 -23.74 -4.17
CA SER A 244 16.76 -23.23 -4.43
C SER A 244 15.70 -24.20 -3.89
N ALA A 245 15.14 -23.92 -2.72
CA ALA A 245 13.83 -24.44 -2.32
C ALA A 245 12.74 -23.47 -2.82
N ALA A 246 12.49 -23.48 -4.12
CA ALA A 246 11.38 -22.75 -4.72
C ALA A 246 10.07 -23.49 -4.40
N LYS A 247 9.26 -22.95 -3.48
CA LYS A 247 7.83 -23.24 -3.47
C LYS A 247 7.27 -22.73 -4.80
N LYS A 248 6.85 -23.66 -5.68
CA LYS A 248 6.19 -23.36 -6.95
C LYS A 248 4.93 -22.53 -6.67
N SER A 249 4.90 -21.31 -7.21
CA SER A 249 3.67 -20.57 -7.45
C SER A 249 2.82 -21.39 -8.43
N THR A 250 1.61 -21.76 -8.03
CA THR A 250 0.63 -22.45 -8.88
C THR A 250 -0.31 -21.42 -9.50
N LEU A 251 0.18 -20.76 -10.55
CA LEU A 251 -0.69 -20.13 -11.54
C LEU A 251 -1.47 -21.24 -12.26
N ASN A 252 -2.80 -21.16 -12.29
CA ASN A 252 -3.58 -21.99 -13.20
C ASN A 252 -3.35 -21.54 -14.66
N ALA A 253 -3.72 -22.39 -15.62
CA ALA A 253 -3.52 -22.18 -17.07
C ALA A 253 -4.11 -20.85 -17.62
N GLU A 254 -4.92 -20.14 -16.83
CA GLU A 254 -5.59 -18.89 -17.18
C GLU A 254 -4.97 -17.65 -16.48
N GLY A 255 -3.82 -17.78 -15.83
CA GLY A 255 -3.05 -16.63 -15.30
C GLY A 255 -3.64 -15.94 -14.07
N VAL A 256 -4.63 -16.56 -13.42
CA VAL A 256 -5.24 -16.15 -12.14
C VAL A 256 -4.53 -16.88 -10.98
N ASP A 257 -4.23 -16.13 -9.92
CA ASP A 257 -3.59 -16.67 -8.71
C ASP A 257 -4.60 -17.51 -7.92
N THR A 258 -4.36 -18.81 -7.76
CA THR A 258 -5.28 -19.74 -7.05
C THR A 258 -5.49 -19.36 -5.58
N GLU A 259 -4.58 -18.58 -5.00
CA GLU A 259 -4.71 -18.05 -3.65
C GLU A 259 -5.86 -17.03 -3.49
N LEU A 260 -6.27 -16.36 -4.56
CA LEU A 260 -7.38 -15.39 -4.52
C LEU A 260 -8.72 -16.09 -4.20
N LEU A 261 -8.95 -17.28 -4.76
CA LEU A 261 -10.16 -18.08 -4.53
C LEU A 261 -10.16 -18.77 -3.15
N LEU A 262 -8.98 -19.10 -2.63
CA LEU A 262 -8.83 -19.72 -1.29
C LEU A 262 -8.95 -18.69 -0.16
N THR A 263 -8.52 -17.44 -0.38
CA THR A 263 -8.56 -16.37 0.63
C THR A 263 -9.95 -15.78 0.92
N MET A 264 -10.99 -16.23 0.20
CA MET A 264 -12.39 -15.84 0.41
C MET A 264 -13.17 -16.76 1.38
N GLN A 265 -12.54 -17.80 1.92
CA GLN A 265 -13.16 -18.65 2.94
C GLN A 265 -13.17 -17.96 4.33
N PRO A 266 -14.16 -18.25 5.20
CA PRO A 266 -14.16 -17.74 6.57
C PRO A 266 -12.90 -18.19 7.30
N GLU A 267 -12.15 -17.25 7.87
CA GLU A 267 -10.99 -17.54 8.72
C GLU A 267 -11.51 -18.21 10.01
N GLU A 268 -11.29 -19.52 10.15
CA GLU A 268 -11.47 -20.19 11.45
C GLU A 268 -10.44 -19.61 12.44
N PRO A 269 -10.82 -19.32 13.69
CA PRO A 269 -9.89 -18.82 14.68
C PRO A 269 -8.82 -19.89 14.94
N ALA A 270 -7.60 -19.63 14.51
CA ALA A 270 -6.47 -20.50 14.76
C ALA A 270 -6.28 -20.69 16.29
N PRO A 271 -6.03 -21.92 16.77
CA PRO A 271 -5.79 -22.17 18.18
C PRO A 271 -4.54 -21.41 18.66
N ALA A 272 -4.61 -20.89 19.89
CA ALA A 272 -3.62 -20.01 20.53
C ALA A 272 -2.17 -20.56 20.64
N ALA A 273 -1.89 -21.79 20.18
CA ALA A 273 -0.58 -22.43 20.26
C ALA A 273 0.41 -22.00 19.15
N ALA A 274 -0.01 -21.23 18.14
CA ALA A 274 0.86 -20.81 17.03
C ALA A 274 1.62 -19.48 17.27
N ALA A 275 1.43 -18.81 18.41
CA ALA A 275 1.96 -17.46 18.67
C ALA A 275 3.45 -17.42 19.10
N ALA A 276 3.94 -18.45 19.80
CA ALA A 276 5.30 -18.49 20.33
C ALA A 276 6.42 -18.43 19.26
N PRO A 277 6.40 -19.21 18.16
CA PRO A 277 7.47 -19.18 17.16
C PRO A 277 7.46 -17.94 16.26
N ALA A 278 6.39 -17.13 16.27
CA ALA A 278 6.31 -15.89 15.51
C ALA A 278 6.97 -14.72 16.24
N ALA A 279 6.83 -14.66 17.57
CA ALA A 279 7.44 -13.61 18.40
C ALA A 279 8.97 -13.71 18.41
N GLU A 280 9.53 -14.92 18.59
CA GLU A 280 10.99 -15.13 18.56
C GLU A 280 11.61 -14.77 17.20
N ARG A 281 10.94 -15.11 16.10
CA ARG A 281 11.37 -14.75 14.73
C ARG A 281 11.32 -13.24 14.47
N GLN A 282 10.39 -12.50 15.08
CA GLN A 282 10.33 -11.05 14.93
C GLN A 282 11.45 -10.35 15.70
N THR A 283 11.81 -10.84 16.89
CA THR A 283 12.94 -10.29 17.66
C THR A 283 14.27 -10.47 16.92
N GLU A 284 14.45 -11.59 16.21
CA GLU A 284 15.63 -11.84 15.35
C GLU A 284 15.71 -10.92 14.11
N LEU A 285 14.58 -10.33 13.69
CA LEU A 285 14.51 -9.44 12.51
C LEU A 285 14.71 -7.96 12.85
N ARG A 286 14.53 -7.56 14.12
CA ARG A 286 14.60 -6.18 14.61
C ARG A 286 16.04 -5.73 14.89
N THR A 287 16.90 -5.82 13.89
CA THR A 287 18.31 -5.35 13.95
C THR A 287 18.52 -4.11 13.07
N PRO A 288 19.57 -3.29 13.31
CA PRO A 288 19.85 -2.14 12.47
C PRO A 288 20.16 -2.53 11.01
N GLU A 289 20.84 -3.67 10.79
CA GLU A 289 21.10 -4.20 9.45
C GLU A 289 19.80 -4.66 8.77
N GLY A 290 18.89 -5.27 9.56
CA GLY A 290 17.57 -5.65 9.11
C GLY A 290 16.79 -4.43 8.61
N LEU A 291 16.71 -3.38 9.42
CA LEU A 291 16.04 -2.11 9.07
C LEU A 291 16.68 -1.47 7.83
N GLN A 292 18.01 -1.38 7.78
CA GLN A 292 18.72 -0.77 6.66
C GLN A 292 18.53 -1.54 5.35
N LEU A 293 18.46 -2.88 5.42
CA LEU A 293 18.17 -3.72 4.27
C LEU A 293 16.78 -3.43 3.70
N ARG A 294 15.76 -3.27 4.55
CA ARG A 294 14.39 -2.91 4.09
C ARG A 294 14.34 -1.48 3.55
N TRP A 295 15.03 -0.54 4.19
CA TRP A 295 15.09 0.84 3.74
C TRP A 295 15.72 0.96 2.35
N LYS A 296 16.84 0.27 2.10
CA LYS A 296 17.43 0.19 0.75
C LYS A 296 16.49 -0.44 -0.27
N ASP A 297 15.69 -1.43 0.14
CA ASP A 297 14.71 -2.07 -0.75
C ASP A 297 13.54 -1.13 -1.10
N VAL A 298 13.12 -0.28 -0.16
CA VAL A 298 12.17 0.83 -0.43
C VAL A 298 12.76 1.81 -1.45
N GLN A 299 13.99 2.25 -1.26
CA GLN A 299 14.65 3.16 -2.20
C GLN A 299 14.78 2.55 -3.61
N LYS A 300 15.19 1.27 -3.67
CA LYS A 300 15.24 0.51 -4.92
C LYS A 300 13.90 0.44 -5.63
N LEU A 301 12.79 0.26 -4.88
CA LEU A 301 11.45 0.28 -5.46
C LEU A 301 11.12 1.64 -6.11
N ILE A 302 11.43 2.73 -5.42
CA ILE A 302 11.19 4.11 -5.90
C ILE A 302 12.02 4.38 -7.17
N GLU A 303 13.31 4.05 -7.14
CA GLU A 303 14.21 4.20 -8.29
C GLU A 303 13.76 3.36 -9.49
N ARG A 304 13.39 2.10 -9.24
CA ARG A 304 12.99 1.12 -10.27
C ARG A 304 11.68 1.52 -10.93
N THR A 305 10.72 2.02 -10.17
CA THR A 305 9.45 2.52 -10.71
C THR A 305 9.61 3.89 -11.34
N GLY A 306 10.62 4.67 -10.93
CA GLY A 306 10.93 6.01 -11.46
C GLY A 306 9.86 7.05 -11.11
N VAL A 307 9.12 6.86 -10.01
CA VAL A 307 7.94 7.68 -9.66
C VAL A 307 8.27 9.11 -9.25
N LEU A 308 9.54 9.39 -8.94
CA LEU A 308 10.04 10.72 -8.63
C LEU A 308 10.80 11.38 -9.79
N ARG A 309 10.89 10.72 -10.97
CA ARG A 309 11.59 11.32 -12.11
C ARG A 309 10.77 12.45 -12.72
N ASP A 310 11.43 13.56 -13.01
CA ASP A 310 10.83 14.74 -13.60
C ASP A 310 10.14 14.40 -14.93
N GLY A 311 9.00 15.06 -15.15
CA GLY A 311 8.27 14.99 -16.39
C GLY A 311 8.97 15.73 -17.54
N PRO A 312 8.40 15.66 -18.76
CA PRO A 312 8.86 16.46 -19.89
C PRO A 312 8.93 17.95 -19.51
N GLY A 313 10.07 18.59 -19.77
CA GLY A 313 10.29 20.00 -19.44
C GLY A 313 10.67 20.29 -17.98
N GLY A 314 11.05 19.28 -17.19
CA GLY A 314 11.48 19.48 -15.80
C GLY A 314 10.32 19.69 -14.83
N ALA A 315 9.09 19.36 -15.23
CA ALA A 315 7.93 19.46 -14.36
C ALA A 315 8.01 18.43 -13.23
N ALA A 316 7.59 18.83 -12.02
CA ALA A 316 7.50 17.94 -10.88
C ALA A 316 6.66 16.71 -11.20
N ALA A 317 7.08 15.55 -10.70
CA ALA A 317 6.33 14.32 -10.88
C ALA A 317 4.95 14.44 -10.20
N PRO A 318 3.85 14.09 -10.89
CA PRO A 318 2.52 14.21 -10.31
C PRO A 318 2.41 13.31 -9.09
N HIS A 319 1.84 13.87 -8.01
CA HIS A 319 1.64 13.18 -6.73
C HIS A 319 2.93 12.68 -6.04
N ALA A 320 4.11 13.22 -6.39
CA ALA A 320 5.40 12.82 -5.80
C ALA A 320 5.41 12.81 -4.27
N MET A 321 4.69 13.75 -3.64
CA MET A 321 4.59 13.85 -2.19
C MET A 321 3.98 12.62 -1.52
N GLU A 322 3.15 11.83 -2.21
CA GLU A 322 2.64 10.55 -1.67
C GLU A 322 3.74 9.51 -1.46
N VAL A 323 4.84 9.57 -2.23
CA VAL A 323 5.99 8.67 -2.05
C VAL A 323 6.69 8.97 -0.72
N PHE A 324 6.94 10.26 -0.45
CA PHE A 324 7.51 10.72 0.81
C PHE A 324 6.59 10.40 2.00
N THR A 325 5.27 10.58 1.83
CA THR A 325 4.27 10.13 2.82
C THR A 325 4.39 8.64 3.10
N GLY A 326 4.51 7.81 2.06
CA GLY A 326 4.71 6.37 2.18
C GLY A 326 5.94 6.03 3.03
N GLN A 327 7.07 6.65 2.72
CA GLN A 327 8.32 6.50 3.47
C GLN A 327 8.18 6.95 4.94
N ALA A 328 7.53 8.09 5.20
CA ALA A 328 7.32 8.60 6.55
C ALA A 328 6.43 7.65 7.37
N VAL A 329 5.34 7.11 6.78
CA VAL A 329 4.46 6.14 7.44
C VAL A 329 5.17 4.80 7.71
N PHE A 330 6.06 4.39 6.81
CA PHE A 330 6.89 3.21 7.00
C PHE A 330 7.82 3.37 8.21
N LEU A 331 8.51 4.52 8.34
CA LEU A 331 9.35 4.80 9.52
C LEU A 331 8.54 4.99 10.80
N ARG A 332 7.38 5.66 10.72
CA ARG A 332 6.44 5.80 11.85
C ARG A 332 6.05 4.44 12.40
N THR A 333 5.73 3.50 11.52
CA THR A 333 5.39 2.13 11.89
C THR A 333 6.53 1.44 12.66
N VAL A 334 7.78 1.61 12.20
CA VAL A 334 8.94 1.06 12.91
C VAL A 334 8.99 1.63 14.33
N ALA A 335 8.78 2.94 14.46
CA ALA A 335 8.89 3.67 15.72
C ALA A 335 7.76 3.35 16.71
N THR A 336 6.52 3.28 16.25
CA THR A 336 5.34 3.06 17.11
C THR A 336 5.08 1.58 17.35
N GLY A 337 5.45 0.70 16.42
CA GLY A 337 5.11 -0.72 16.46
C GLY A 337 3.65 -1.03 16.13
N HIS A 338 2.84 0.00 15.86
CA HIS A 338 1.40 -0.08 15.64
C HIS A 338 0.99 0.80 14.45
N ARG A 339 -0.09 0.41 13.77
CA ARG A 339 -0.65 1.16 12.63
C ARG A 339 -1.69 2.17 13.08
N TYR A 340 -2.35 2.81 12.11
CA TYR A 340 -3.57 3.56 12.37
C TYR A 340 -4.55 2.64 13.10
N SER A 341 -4.98 3.06 14.28
CA SER A 341 -5.98 2.37 15.08
C SER A 341 -7.35 3.00 14.85
N HIS A 342 -8.40 2.37 15.37
CA HIS A 342 -9.74 2.96 15.31
C HIS A 342 -9.70 4.35 15.99
N PRO A 343 -10.48 5.36 15.56
CA PRO A 343 -10.43 6.71 16.15
C PRO A 343 -10.53 6.74 17.69
N ALA A 344 -11.22 5.74 18.26
CA ALA A 344 -11.33 5.52 19.70
C ALA A 344 -9.96 5.25 20.38
N ASP A 345 -9.08 4.53 19.70
CA ASP A 345 -7.72 4.22 20.15
C ASP A 345 -6.75 5.37 19.83
N ALA A 346 -7.00 6.13 18.76
CA ALA A 346 -6.21 7.32 18.39
C ALA A 346 -6.38 8.44 19.44
N LEU A 347 -7.60 8.64 19.96
CA LEU A 347 -7.87 9.57 21.06
C LEU A 347 -7.17 9.16 22.37
N ALA A 348 -7.06 7.85 22.64
CA ALA A 348 -6.32 7.34 23.80
C ALA A 348 -4.80 7.58 23.68
N THR A 349 -4.27 7.66 22.45
CA THR A 349 -2.85 7.92 22.19
C THR A 349 -2.52 9.43 22.22
N GLN A 350 -3.49 10.28 21.87
CA GLN A 350 -3.34 11.74 21.86
C GLN A 350 -3.65 12.41 23.21
N ALA A 351 -4.44 11.78 24.07
CA ALA A 351 -4.74 12.27 25.42
C ALA A 351 -3.65 11.92 26.43
N VAL A 352 -2.42 12.42 26.22
CA VAL A 352 -1.47 12.61 27.33
C VAL A 352 -1.76 13.98 27.95
N GLY A 353 -2.99 14.13 28.44
CA GLY A 353 -3.44 15.17 29.35
C GLY A 353 -3.99 14.45 30.57
N GLU A 354 -3.41 14.76 31.72
CA GLU A 354 -3.64 14.16 33.04
C GLU A 354 -5.03 13.55 33.28
N GLY A 355 -5.03 12.26 33.64
CA GLY A 355 -6.07 11.64 34.47
C GLY A 355 -7.29 11.06 33.76
N THR A 356 -7.20 9.78 33.38
CA THR A 356 -8.05 8.67 33.86
C THR A 356 -7.73 7.40 33.07
N ALA A 357 -6.65 6.72 33.44
CA ALA A 357 -6.39 5.33 33.06
C ALA A 357 -6.80 4.43 34.22
N ALA A 358 -8.11 4.29 34.43
CA ALA A 358 -8.67 3.30 35.33
C ALA A 358 -9.90 2.71 34.62
N ASP A 359 -9.69 1.54 33.99
CA ASP A 359 -10.70 0.50 33.66
C ASP A 359 -10.51 -0.23 32.32
N GLN A 360 -9.31 -0.24 31.73
CA GLN A 360 -8.96 -1.30 30.76
C GLN A 360 -7.93 -2.28 31.35
N PRO A 361 -8.29 -3.56 31.55
CA PRO A 361 -7.35 -4.57 32.00
C PRO A 361 -6.49 -5.02 30.80
N GLY A 362 -5.21 -4.63 30.77
CA GLY A 362 -4.19 -5.41 30.06
C GLY A 362 -3.33 -4.73 28.99
N GLY A 363 -3.20 -3.41 28.92
CA GLY A 363 -2.23 -2.78 28.01
C GLY A 363 -1.71 -1.45 28.54
N SER A 364 -0.47 -1.43 29.03
CA SER A 364 0.28 -0.17 29.13
C SER A 364 0.40 0.38 27.70
N ALA A 365 -0.20 1.54 27.42
CA ALA A 365 -0.04 2.20 26.13
C ALA A 365 1.44 2.57 25.93
N SER A 366 2.18 1.68 25.26
CA SER A 366 3.61 1.85 25.05
C SER A 366 3.83 3.06 24.14
N THR A 367 4.67 4.00 24.55
CA THR A 367 4.90 5.27 23.83
C THR A 367 5.84 5.14 22.63
N PHE A 368 6.40 3.94 22.43
CA PHE A 368 7.30 3.55 21.34
C PHE A 368 7.35 2.02 21.22
N ALA A 369 7.88 1.49 20.11
CA ALA A 369 7.98 0.04 19.89
C ALA A 369 9.01 -0.64 20.82
N GLU A 370 8.58 -1.69 21.52
CA GLU A 370 9.42 -2.41 22.47
C GLU A 370 10.33 -3.46 21.81
N GLY A 371 11.36 -3.88 22.55
CA GLY A 371 12.27 -4.96 22.15
C GLY A 371 13.31 -4.59 21.09
N MET A 372 13.50 -3.29 20.80
CA MET A 372 14.52 -2.81 19.86
C MET A 372 15.74 -2.25 20.61
N HIS A 373 16.94 -2.64 20.18
CA HIS A 373 18.20 -2.15 20.73
C HIS A 373 18.47 -0.68 20.32
N LEU A 374 19.27 0.06 21.10
CA LEU A 374 19.64 1.46 20.83
C LEU A 374 20.14 1.70 19.40
N SER A 375 20.91 0.76 18.84
CA SER A 375 21.42 0.85 17.47
C SER A 375 20.31 0.87 16.40
N VAL A 376 19.18 0.21 16.63
CA VAL A 376 18.02 0.25 15.72
C VAL A 376 17.42 1.66 15.72
N TRP A 377 17.30 2.28 16.90
CA TRP A 377 16.81 3.64 17.05
C TRP A 377 17.73 4.69 16.41
N GLN A 378 19.05 4.51 16.51
CA GLN A 378 20.03 5.35 15.80
C GLN A 378 19.90 5.22 14.28
N GLN A 379 19.69 4.00 13.76
CA GLN A 379 19.46 3.78 12.34
C GLN A 379 18.12 4.39 11.89
N LEU A 380 17.07 4.26 12.70
CA LEU A 380 15.77 4.87 12.44
C LEU A 380 15.85 6.40 12.39
N PHE A 381 16.59 7.03 13.31
CA PHE A 381 16.85 8.46 13.28
C PHE A 381 17.61 8.89 12.02
N THR A 382 18.65 8.13 11.64
CA THR A 382 19.40 8.38 10.39
C THR A 382 18.46 8.35 9.19
N ASN A 383 17.64 7.31 9.04
CA ASN A 383 16.68 7.21 7.93
C ASN A 383 15.65 8.35 7.94
N THR A 384 15.21 8.79 9.13
CA THR A 384 14.26 9.89 9.31
C THR A 384 14.85 11.23 8.88
N ARG A 385 16.11 11.50 9.28
CA ARG A 385 16.85 12.69 8.89
C ARG A 385 17.11 12.71 7.38
N ASP A 386 17.54 11.59 6.82
CA ASP A 386 17.82 11.46 5.39
C ASP A 386 16.55 11.65 4.56
N LEU A 387 15.42 11.07 5.00
CA LEU A 387 14.10 11.30 4.39
C LEU A 387 13.71 12.78 4.40
N HIS A 388 13.85 13.46 5.54
CA HIS A 388 13.58 14.89 5.62
C HIS A 388 14.50 15.70 4.68
N HIS A 389 15.78 15.35 4.60
CA HIS A 389 16.71 16.02 3.68
C HIS A 389 16.31 15.83 2.21
N GLU A 390 15.93 14.61 1.80
CA GLU A 390 15.47 14.35 0.44
C GLU A 390 14.15 15.05 0.12
N LEU A 391 13.23 15.12 1.08
CA LEU A 391 11.98 15.87 0.95
C LEU A 391 12.26 17.36 0.74
N GLU A 392 13.13 17.96 1.55
CA GLU A 392 13.51 19.37 1.40
C GLU A 392 14.19 19.66 0.08
N LYS A 393 15.09 18.76 -0.35
CA LYS A 393 15.73 18.86 -1.66
C LYS A 393 14.68 18.82 -2.77
N TYR A 394 13.73 17.89 -2.71
CA TYR A 394 12.67 17.78 -3.71
C TYR A 394 11.80 19.05 -3.77
N ILE A 395 11.44 19.61 -2.61
CA ILE A 395 10.66 20.85 -2.52
C ILE A 395 11.46 22.05 -3.08
N ALA A 396 12.76 22.11 -2.81
CA ALA A 396 13.62 23.17 -3.32
C ALA A 396 13.79 23.09 -4.84
N ASP A 397 13.89 21.88 -5.40
CA ASP A 397 14.04 21.64 -6.83
C ASP A 397 12.72 21.89 -7.61
N HIS A 398 11.57 21.92 -6.94
CA HIS A 398 10.25 21.99 -7.57
C HIS A 398 9.33 23.04 -6.92
N GLU A 399 9.18 24.19 -7.58
CA GLU A 399 8.28 25.25 -7.13
C GLU A 399 6.83 24.75 -6.98
N GLY A 400 6.23 25.00 -5.81
CA GLY A 400 4.85 24.61 -5.51
C GLY A 400 4.68 23.19 -4.96
N ALA A 401 5.76 22.39 -4.85
CA ALA A 401 5.72 21.14 -4.11
C ALA A 401 5.58 21.44 -2.61
N GLU A 402 4.56 20.86 -1.98
CA GLU A 402 4.35 20.97 -0.53
C GLU A 402 4.20 19.58 0.10
N PRO A 403 4.80 19.34 1.27
CA PRO A 403 4.66 18.07 1.95
C PRO A 403 3.20 17.82 2.35
N GLN A 404 2.74 16.59 2.22
CA GLN A 404 1.43 16.21 2.73
C GLN A 404 1.42 16.24 4.26
N PHE A 405 0.25 16.50 4.85
CA PHE A 405 0.10 16.54 6.31
C PHE A 405 0.57 15.23 6.97
N GLU A 406 0.13 14.09 6.43
CA GLU A 406 0.48 12.75 6.92
C GLU A 406 2.00 12.49 6.86
N CYS A 407 2.71 13.05 5.87
CA CYS A 407 4.17 12.96 5.81
C CYS A 407 4.83 13.70 6.98
N TRP A 408 4.43 14.95 7.21
CA TRP A 408 5.02 15.79 8.24
C TRP A 408 4.71 15.29 9.65
N GLU A 409 3.46 14.92 9.90
CA GLU A 409 3.03 14.29 11.15
C GLU A 409 3.77 12.96 11.37
N GLY A 410 3.93 12.14 10.33
CA GLY A 410 4.68 10.89 10.40
C GLY A 410 6.13 11.07 10.86
N LEU A 411 6.81 12.12 10.38
CA LEU A 411 8.16 12.47 10.85
C LEU A 411 8.16 12.90 12.32
N LEU A 412 7.22 13.77 12.73
CA LEU A 412 7.13 14.27 14.10
C LEU A 412 6.86 13.15 15.12
N VAL A 413 5.90 12.26 14.82
CA VAL A 413 5.58 11.10 15.67
C VAL A 413 6.78 10.17 15.78
N THR A 414 7.48 9.91 14.67
CA THR A 414 8.71 9.10 14.67
C THR A 414 9.78 9.68 15.61
N LEU A 415 10.03 11.00 15.51
CA LEU A 415 10.99 11.69 16.38
C LEU A 415 10.55 11.69 17.84
N ARG A 416 9.25 11.83 18.13
CA ARG A 416 8.71 11.72 19.49
C ARG A 416 8.96 10.33 20.09
N CYS A 417 8.73 9.26 19.34
CA CYS A 417 9.07 7.90 19.79
C CYS A 417 10.56 7.73 20.05
N ILE A 418 11.43 8.25 19.17
CA ILE A 418 12.89 8.25 19.37
C ILE A 418 13.26 8.98 20.66
N LEU A 419 12.67 10.15 20.92
CA LEU A 419 12.91 10.93 22.14
C LEU A 419 12.47 10.21 23.41
N ASN A 420 11.27 9.62 23.40
CA ASN A 420 10.76 8.86 24.55
C ASN A 420 11.65 7.65 24.85
N PHE A 421 12.09 6.93 23.82
CA PHE A 421 13.03 5.83 23.97
C PHE A 421 14.37 6.33 24.54
N ALA A 422 14.97 7.34 23.92
CA ALA A 422 16.27 7.86 24.33
C ALA A 422 16.26 8.41 25.76
N ALA A 423 15.19 9.13 26.16
CA ALA A 423 14.99 9.59 27.53
C ALA A 423 14.92 8.42 28.53
N SER A 424 14.19 7.35 28.18
CA SER A 424 14.10 6.15 29.02
C SER A 424 15.46 5.49 29.22
N GLN A 425 16.30 5.47 28.18
CA GLN A 425 17.65 4.91 28.23
C GLN A 425 18.59 5.79 29.06
N VAL A 426 18.55 7.12 28.91
CA VAL A 426 19.36 8.05 29.72
C VAL A 426 19.02 7.93 31.21
N GLN A 427 17.74 7.85 31.56
CA GLN A 427 17.29 7.69 32.96
C GLN A 427 17.72 6.35 33.58
N GLN A 428 17.87 5.31 32.77
CA GLN A 428 18.36 3.99 33.19
C GLN A 428 19.90 3.93 33.31
N GLY A 429 20.60 5.06 33.14
CA GLY A 429 22.06 5.15 33.24
C GLY A 429 22.80 4.65 31.99
N SER A 430 22.14 4.64 30.82
CA SER A 430 22.76 4.23 29.56
C SER A 430 23.77 5.25 29.01
N SER A 431 24.59 4.77 28.07
CA SER A 431 25.72 5.40 27.38
C SER A 431 25.45 6.80 26.80
N SER A 432 26.51 7.62 26.71
CA SER A 432 26.63 8.86 25.90
C SER A 432 25.98 8.81 24.50
N ALA A 433 25.89 7.63 23.90
CA ALA A 433 25.22 7.41 22.62
C ALA A 433 23.70 7.67 22.67
N ALA A 434 23.03 7.37 23.79
CA ALA A 434 21.62 7.67 24.00
C ALA A 434 21.39 9.17 24.22
N GLU A 435 22.31 9.84 24.93
CA GLU A 435 22.29 11.30 25.11
C GLU A 435 22.47 12.03 23.77
N SER A 436 23.42 11.60 22.93
CA SER A 436 23.61 12.16 21.58
C SER A 436 22.35 12.01 20.73
N LEU A 437 21.77 10.79 20.72
CA LEU A 437 20.52 10.53 20.00
C LEU A 437 19.37 11.42 20.50
N PHE A 438 19.24 11.61 21.82
CA PHE A 438 18.22 12.48 22.39
C PHE A 438 18.41 13.93 21.94
N GLN A 439 19.63 14.47 22.02
CA GLN A 439 19.92 15.86 21.64
C GLN A 439 19.70 16.11 20.14
N GLU A 440 20.18 15.21 19.28
CA GLU A 440 20.04 15.33 17.83
C GLU A 440 18.56 15.21 17.39
N ALA A 441 17.83 14.25 17.96
CA ALA A 441 16.40 14.08 17.68
C ALA A 441 15.57 15.27 18.19
N ALA A 442 15.92 15.85 19.35
CA ALA A 442 15.24 17.01 19.91
C ALA A 442 15.44 18.25 19.02
N ALA A 443 16.68 18.46 18.56
CA ALA A 443 17.00 19.56 17.66
C ALA A 443 16.23 19.47 16.33
N LEU A 444 16.21 18.30 15.70
CA LEU A 444 15.45 18.09 14.47
C LEU A 444 13.94 18.24 14.70
N ARG A 445 13.40 17.69 15.79
CA ARG A 445 11.97 17.82 16.11
C ARG A 445 11.57 19.29 16.32
N LEU A 446 12.36 20.05 17.09
CA LEU A 446 12.11 21.48 17.32
C LEU A 446 12.08 22.24 15.99
N GLN A 447 13.06 21.99 15.12
CA GLN A 447 13.09 22.58 13.78
C GLN A 447 11.82 22.25 12.98
N LEU A 448 11.38 20.99 12.95
CA LEU A 448 10.17 20.59 12.20
C LEU A 448 8.88 21.17 12.78
N VAL A 449 8.79 21.28 14.10
CA VAL A 449 7.65 21.89 14.80
C VAL A 449 7.55 23.37 14.47
N GLU A 450 8.65 24.12 14.55
CA GLU A 450 8.69 25.54 14.18
C GLU A 450 8.40 25.76 12.68
N GLN A 451 8.94 24.89 11.82
CA GLN A 451 8.67 24.94 10.38
C GLN A 451 7.19 24.66 10.05
N SER A 452 6.50 23.81 10.83
CA SER A 452 5.07 23.55 10.63
C SER A 452 4.18 24.79 10.83
N LEU A 453 4.63 25.72 11.67
CA LEU A 453 3.97 27.01 11.91
C LEU A 453 4.30 28.04 10.81
N THR A 454 5.57 28.10 10.40
CA THR A 454 6.13 29.22 9.62
C THR A 454 6.14 28.98 8.11
N ARG A 455 6.19 27.72 7.65
CA ARG A 455 6.24 27.36 6.23
C ARG A 455 4.85 26.98 5.67
N PHE A 456 4.77 26.86 4.34
CA PHE A 456 3.60 26.34 3.61
C PHE A 456 2.28 27.05 3.96
N GLY A 457 2.33 28.38 4.10
CA GLY A 457 1.18 29.21 4.49
C GLY A 457 0.61 28.92 5.89
N GLY A 458 1.30 28.09 6.69
CA GLY A 458 0.82 27.60 7.96
C GLY A 458 -0.32 26.58 7.85
N ARG A 459 -0.38 25.81 6.74
CA ARG A 459 -1.34 24.70 6.60
C ARG A 459 -1.17 23.62 7.69
N MET A 460 -0.01 23.55 8.32
CA MET A 460 0.34 22.55 9.34
C MET A 460 0.38 23.10 10.78
N ARG A 461 -0.16 24.31 11.03
CA ARG A 461 -0.12 24.96 12.36
C ARG A 461 -0.66 24.12 13.52
N ILE A 462 -1.59 23.21 13.25
CA ILE A 462 -2.12 22.31 14.29
C ILE A 462 -1.03 21.42 14.89
N LEU A 463 -0.02 21.02 14.10
CA LEU A 463 1.10 20.23 14.59
C LEU A 463 1.95 21.04 15.57
N TRP A 464 2.16 22.34 15.31
CA TRP A 464 2.79 23.24 16.27
C TRP A 464 1.96 23.35 17.55
N LEU A 465 0.64 23.57 17.46
CA LEU A 465 -0.22 23.66 18.65
C LEU A 465 -0.23 22.39 19.50
N GLN A 466 -0.04 21.22 18.89
CA GLN A 466 -0.07 19.93 19.58
C GLN A 466 1.28 19.52 20.18
N GLU A 467 2.39 19.90 19.55
CA GLU A 467 3.72 19.33 19.85
C GLU A 467 4.76 20.39 20.28
N ALA A 468 4.45 21.69 20.26
CA ALA A 468 5.38 22.77 20.67
C ALA A 468 5.55 22.91 22.19
#